data_AF-A0A6A3P8A4-F1
#
_entry.id   AF-A0A6A3P8A4-F1
#
_cell.length_a   1.000
_cell.length_b   1.000
_cell.length_c   1.000
_cell.angle_alpha   90.00
_cell.angle_beta   90.00
_cell.angle_gamma   90.00
#
_symmetry.space_group_name_H-M   'P 1'
#
loop_
_entity.id
_entity.type
_entity.pdbx_description
1 polymer ?
#
loop_
_entity_poly.entity_id
_entity_poly.type
_entity_poly.pdbx_seq_one_letter_code
_entity_poly.pdbx_strand_id
1 'polypeptide(L)'
;MDKKYDSCSYKARRTFLGGEFEVRLFEVYDAGIAAVVFQISTEHGSPLKFSRVFSRAELDKAGIAKTLEGHVTLVDSLELIEDAYFTGNDAVGAGQNVLAAYQLSSTLPGISFPPPIVSHQAALAYFARAPVGLSTWNNSRVPEDDNLLVNLVVKGLTELCREKPPGLEAVKWLGNWFLDHNPAQPKVEAED
;
A
#
# COMPACT_ATOMS: atom_id res chain seq x y z
N MET A 1 -27.86 -8.26 22.23
CA MET A 1 -26.47 -8.16 21.74
C MET A 1 -25.60 -8.91 22.72
N ASP A 2 -25.05 -10.04 22.31
CA ASP A 2 -24.28 -10.94 23.18
C ASP A 2 -22.97 -10.31 23.65
N LYS A 3 -22.68 -10.44 24.94
CA LYS A 3 -21.44 -10.00 25.63
C LYS A 3 -20.15 -10.69 25.15
N LYS A 4 -20.18 -11.39 24.01
CA LYS A 4 -19.11 -12.24 23.50
C LYS A 4 -18.18 -11.56 22.48
N TYR A 5 -18.33 -10.26 22.25
CA TYR A 5 -17.59 -9.53 21.20
C TYR A 5 -16.55 -8.52 21.70
N ASP A 6 -16.26 -8.43 23.01
CA ASP A 6 -15.71 -7.17 23.55
C ASP A 6 -14.43 -7.25 24.42
N SER A 7 -13.85 -8.42 24.67
CA SER A 7 -12.63 -8.47 25.48
C SER A 7 -11.39 -8.49 24.59
N CYS A 8 -10.69 -7.37 24.55
CA CYS A 8 -9.29 -7.31 24.10
C CYS A 8 -8.50 -8.47 24.74
N SER A 9 -8.01 -9.40 23.93
CA SER A 9 -7.32 -10.63 24.37
C SER A 9 -5.95 -10.35 24.97
N TYR A 10 -5.26 -9.32 24.47
CA TYR A 10 -3.93 -8.96 24.92
C TYR A 10 -3.63 -7.48 24.68
N LYS A 11 -2.89 -6.86 25.59
CA LYS A 11 -2.46 -5.47 25.51
C LYS A 11 -0.98 -5.34 25.83
N ALA A 12 -0.29 -4.48 25.10
CA ALA A 12 1.10 -4.19 25.33
C ALA A 12 1.46 -2.79 24.82
N ARG A 13 2.55 -2.21 25.34
CA ARG A 13 3.13 -0.99 24.82
C ARG A 13 4.30 -1.32 23.91
N ARG A 14 4.36 -0.71 22.73
CA ARG A 14 5.47 -0.87 21.78
C ARG A 14 5.85 0.47 21.20
N THR A 15 7.09 0.56 20.75
CA THR A 15 7.62 1.75 20.09
C THR A 15 7.73 1.47 18.61
N PHE A 16 7.08 2.29 17.79
CA PHE A 16 7.20 2.23 16.33
C PHE A 16 7.74 3.56 15.83
N LEU A 17 8.82 3.52 15.06
CA LEU A 17 9.43 4.73 14.45
C LEU A 17 9.71 5.84 15.49
N GLY A 18 10.10 5.46 16.71
CA GLY A 18 10.38 6.39 17.81
C GLY A 18 9.16 6.89 18.60
N GLY A 19 7.92 6.61 18.17
CA GLY A 19 6.69 6.94 18.90
C GLY A 19 6.21 5.79 19.78
N GLU A 20 5.60 6.10 20.93
CA GLU A 20 4.98 5.10 21.80
C GLU A 20 3.53 4.80 21.40
N PHE A 21 3.19 3.52 21.37
CA PHE A 21 1.87 3.04 21.00
C PHE A 21 1.37 1.96 21.96
N GLU A 22 0.05 1.96 22.19
CA GLU A 22 -0.66 0.86 22.81
C GLU A 22 -1.16 -0.09 21.73
N VAL A 23 -0.69 -1.33 21.78
CA VAL A 23 -1.13 -2.43 20.94
C VAL A 23 -2.24 -3.18 21.67
N ARG A 24 -3.35 -3.43 20.97
CA ARG A 24 -4.47 -4.24 21.43
C ARG A 24 -4.73 -5.35 20.43
N LEU A 25 -4.73 -6.59 20.90
CA LEU A 25 -5.14 -7.74 20.12
C LEU A 25 -6.59 -8.10 20.44
N PHE A 26 -7.32 -8.46 19.39
CA PHE A 26 -8.70 -8.93 19.47
C PHE A 26 -8.79 -10.22 18.66
N GLU A 27 -9.17 -11.32 19.30
CA GLU A 27 -9.46 -12.55 18.58
C GLU A 27 -10.77 -12.39 17.80
N VAL A 28 -10.67 -12.55 16.48
CA VAL A 28 -11.82 -12.44 15.58
C VAL A 28 -12.22 -13.85 15.17
N TYR A 29 -12.99 -14.55 16.00
CA TYR A 29 -13.57 -15.89 15.77
C TYR A 29 -12.74 -16.77 14.79
N ASP A 30 -13.37 -17.31 13.74
CA ASP A 30 -12.72 -18.15 12.72
C ASP A 30 -11.86 -17.36 11.73
N ALA A 31 -11.83 -16.03 11.83
CA ALA A 31 -11.10 -15.15 10.91
C ALA A 31 -9.61 -14.98 11.30
N GLY A 32 -9.28 -14.95 12.60
CA GLY A 32 -7.89 -14.82 13.07
C GLY A 32 -7.74 -13.86 14.24
N ILE A 33 -6.76 -12.95 14.17
CA ILE A 33 -6.46 -11.94 15.20
C ILE A 33 -6.40 -10.55 14.56
N ALA A 34 -7.16 -9.60 15.09
CA ALA A 34 -7.04 -8.19 14.75
C ALA A 34 -6.09 -7.49 15.73
N ALA A 35 -5.03 -6.89 15.21
CA ALA A 35 -4.17 -5.98 15.94
C ALA A 35 -4.61 -4.54 15.67
N VAL A 36 -4.79 -3.75 16.73
CA VAL A 36 -5.06 -2.32 16.65
C VAL A 36 -4.05 -1.60 17.50
N VAL A 37 -3.40 -0.60 16.90
CA VAL A 37 -2.30 0.15 17.49
C VAL A 37 -2.71 1.61 17.59
N PHE A 38 -2.67 2.16 18.79
CA PHE A 38 -3.05 3.55 19.08
C PHE A 38 -1.84 4.31 19.58
N GLN A 39 -1.55 5.47 19.00
CA GLN A 39 -0.50 6.33 19.51
C GLN A 39 -0.87 6.81 20.90
N ILE A 40 0.04 6.59 21.86
CA ILE A 40 -0.07 7.14 23.20
C ILE A 40 0.42 8.58 23.08
N SER A 41 -0.46 9.50 22.66
CA SER A 41 -0.09 10.90 22.46
C SER A 41 0.29 11.55 23.79
N THR A 42 1.29 12.43 23.75
CA THR A 42 1.53 13.42 24.80
C THR A 42 1.04 14.83 24.43
N GLU A 43 0.86 15.23 23.16
CA GLU A 43 0.31 16.56 22.81
C GLU A 43 -0.44 16.62 21.45
N HIS A 44 -1.33 17.63 21.36
CA HIS A 44 -2.24 18.07 20.29
C HIS A 44 -2.35 17.23 18.99
N GLY A 45 -3.53 16.62 18.79
CA GLY A 45 -3.95 15.99 17.53
C GLY A 45 -4.90 14.82 17.77
N SER A 46 -5.59 14.33 16.72
CA SER A 46 -6.25 13.04 16.80
C SER A 46 -5.19 11.94 16.90
N PRO A 47 -5.26 11.02 17.88
CA PRO A 47 -4.25 9.98 18.04
C PRO A 47 -4.17 9.11 16.79
N LEU A 48 -2.95 8.86 16.30
CA LEU A 48 -2.75 7.98 15.16
C LEU A 48 -3.21 6.56 15.49
N LYS A 49 -3.83 5.91 14.51
CA LYS A 49 -4.38 4.56 14.65
C LYS A 49 -3.98 3.74 13.43
N PHE A 50 -3.43 2.56 13.71
CA PHE A 50 -3.16 1.54 12.70
C PHE A 50 -3.91 0.27 13.08
N SER A 51 -4.35 -0.49 12.09
CA SER A 51 -4.98 -1.78 12.35
C SER A 51 -4.70 -2.75 11.23
N ARG A 52 -4.53 -4.01 11.60
CA ARG A 52 -4.41 -5.12 10.65
C ARG A 52 -5.09 -6.36 11.21
N VAL A 53 -5.75 -7.10 10.33
CA VAL A 53 -6.26 -8.44 10.63
C VAL A 53 -5.27 -9.45 10.08
N PHE A 54 -4.76 -10.31 10.95
CA PHE A 54 -3.97 -11.47 10.58
C PHE A 54 -4.91 -12.67 10.47
N SER A 55 -5.00 -13.23 9.27
CA SER A 55 -5.86 -14.36 8.98
C SER A 55 -5.38 -15.61 9.71
N ARG A 56 -6.28 -16.57 9.94
CA ARG A 56 -5.89 -17.88 10.48
C ARG A 56 -4.77 -18.55 9.67
N ALA A 57 -4.83 -18.49 8.34
CA ALA A 57 -3.82 -19.09 7.48
C ALA A 57 -2.44 -18.43 7.63
N GLU A 58 -2.40 -17.11 7.82
CA GLU A 58 -1.16 -16.38 8.14
C GLU A 58 -0.61 -16.77 9.51
N LEU A 59 -1.48 -16.80 10.53
CA LEU A 59 -1.10 -17.17 11.90
C LEU A 59 -0.58 -18.61 11.97
N ASP A 60 -1.23 -19.56 11.29
CA ASP A 60 -0.82 -20.96 11.24
C ASP A 60 0.57 -21.11 10.57
N LYS A 61 0.82 -20.38 9.48
CA LYS A 61 2.14 -20.37 8.79
C LYS A 61 3.23 -19.74 9.66
N ALA A 62 2.88 -18.72 10.42
CA ALA A 62 3.78 -18.05 11.35
C ALA A 62 3.98 -18.80 12.69
N GLY A 63 3.29 -19.93 12.88
CA GLY A 63 3.35 -20.71 14.13
C GLY A 63 2.69 -20.01 15.32
N ILE A 64 1.79 -19.05 15.07
CA ILE A 64 1.12 -18.26 16.11
C ILE A 64 -0.17 -18.94 16.53
N ALA A 65 -0.15 -19.53 17.73
CA ALA A 65 -1.35 -20.01 18.40
C ALA A 65 -2.07 -18.86 19.13
N LYS A 66 -3.38 -19.00 19.35
CA LYS A 66 -4.20 -18.11 20.19
C LYS A 66 -3.94 -18.35 21.69
N THR A 67 -2.68 -18.22 22.10
CA THR A 67 -2.20 -18.36 23.48
C THR A 67 -1.54 -17.06 23.91
N LEU A 68 -1.27 -16.91 25.21
CA LEU A 68 -0.54 -15.74 25.70
C LEU A 68 0.84 -15.60 25.04
N GLU A 69 1.57 -16.71 24.91
CA GLU A 69 2.87 -16.75 24.24
C GLU A 69 2.76 -16.33 22.78
N GLY A 70 1.79 -16.88 22.03
CA GLY A 70 1.55 -16.48 20.64
C GLY A 70 1.16 -15.01 20.50
N HIS A 71 0.36 -14.45 21.42
CA HIS A 71 0.05 -13.03 21.46
C HIS A 71 1.29 -12.16 21.70
N VAL A 72 2.16 -12.56 22.63
CA VAL A 72 3.43 -11.86 22.89
C VAL A 72 4.31 -11.89 21.64
N THR A 73 4.52 -13.06 21.04
CA THR A 73 5.31 -13.22 19.82
C THR A 73 4.77 -12.39 18.67
N LEU A 74 3.44 -12.39 18.47
CA LEU A 74 2.81 -11.56 17.44
C LEU A 74 3.07 -10.09 17.70
N VAL A 75 2.85 -9.58 18.91
CA VAL A 75 3.07 -8.16 19.24
C VAL A 75 4.54 -7.77 19.09
N ASP A 76 5.48 -8.62 19.48
CA ASP A 76 6.92 -8.36 19.36
C ASP A 76 7.40 -8.30 17.91
N SER A 77 6.69 -8.98 17.02
CA SER A 77 6.99 -8.96 15.59
C SER A 77 6.39 -7.79 14.82
N LEU A 78 5.46 -7.04 15.43
CA LEU A 78 4.75 -5.96 14.73
C LEU A 78 5.71 -4.86 14.33
N GLU A 79 5.44 -4.24 13.19
CA GLU A 79 6.18 -3.09 12.69
C GLU A 79 5.26 -2.18 11.88
N LEU A 80 5.65 -0.91 11.74
CA LEU A 80 5.07 -0.01 10.77
C LEU A 80 5.97 0.01 9.53
N ILE A 81 5.43 -0.41 8.40
CA ILE A 81 6.13 -0.37 7.12
C ILE A 81 5.54 0.74 6.26
N GLU A 82 6.38 1.39 5.47
CA GLU A 82 5.95 2.35 4.46
C GLU A 82 5.34 1.61 3.26
N ASP A 83 4.28 2.18 2.68
CA ASP A 83 3.62 1.63 1.51
C ASP A 83 4.53 1.73 0.26
N ALA A 84 4.50 0.69 -0.57
CA ALA A 84 5.35 0.59 -1.75
C ALA A 84 5.07 1.68 -2.80
N TYR A 85 3.84 2.18 -2.86
CA TYR A 85 3.32 3.07 -3.89
C TYR A 85 2.84 4.43 -3.35
N PHE A 86 2.81 4.62 -2.03
CA PHE A 86 2.53 5.90 -1.38
C PHE A 86 3.51 6.17 -0.24
N THR A 87 4.44 7.10 -0.44
CA THR A 87 5.50 7.40 0.53
C THR A 87 5.11 8.49 1.52
N GLY A 88 5.87 8.61 2.61
CA GLY A 88 5.71 9.69 3.58
C GLY A 88 5.87 11.07 2.95
N ASN A 89 6.71 11.21 1.93
CA ASN A 89 6.83 12.45 1.16
C ASN A 89 5.56 12.77 0.37
N ASP A 90 4.93 11.76 -0.23
CA ASP A 90 3.65 11.92 -0.93
C ASP A 90 2.55 12.35 0.05
N ALA A 91 2.51 11.74 1.24
CA ALA A 91 1.58 12.11 2.31
C ALA A 91 1.78 13.57 2.76
N VAL A 92 3.02 13.98 3.02
CA VAL A 92 3.34 15.38 3.39
C VAL A 92 2.98 16.35 2.26
N GLY A 93 3.29 16.00 1.01
CA GLY A 93 2.90 16.79 -0.17
C GLY A 93 1.39 16.96 -0.31
N ALA A 94 0.61 15.98 0.15
CA ALA A 94 -0.84 16.04 0.22
C ALA A 94 -1.40 16.72 1.49
N GLY A 95 -0.55 17.31 2.33
CA GLY A 95 -0.95 17.95 3.59
C GLY A 95 -1.37 16.97 4.69
N GLN A 96 -0.98 15.70 4.58
CA GLN A 96 -1.26 14.65 5.55
C GLN A 96 -0.06 14.44 6.49
N ASN A 97 -0.30 13.72 7.60
CA ASN A 97 0.80 13.25 8.44
C ASN A 97 1.68 12.26 7.65
N VAL A 98 3.00 12.34 7.80
CA VAL A 98 3.96 11.43 7.15
C VAL A 98 3.63 9.95 7.39
N LEU A 99 3.08 9.63 8.57
CA LEU A 99 2.68 8.27 8.95
C LEU A 99 1.39 7.80 8.27
N ALA A 100 0.70 8.64 7.49
CA ALA A 100 -0.43 8.22 6.65
C ALA A 100 0.01 7.25 5.52
N ALA A 101 1.30 7.25 5.18
CA ALA A 101 1.93 6.32 4.26
C ALA A 101 2.31 4.97 4.88
N TYR A 102 2.06 4.78 6.18
CA TYR A 102 2.52 3.59 6.90
C TYR A 102 1.36 2.64 7.24
N GLN A 103 1.64 1.34 7.19
CA GLN A 103 0.71 0.28 7.53
C GLN A 103 1.30 -0.65 8.58
N LEU A 104 0.44 -1.22 9.42
CA LEU A 104 0.84 -2.23 10.39
C LEU A 104 1.15 -3.55 9.68
N SER A 105 2.32 -4.09 9.92
CA SER A 105 2.78 -5.40 9.44
C SER A 105 3.38 -6.23 10.57
N SER A 106 3.90 -7.41 10.24
CA SER A 106 4.65 -8.27 11.13
C SER A 106 5.86 -8.84 10.38
N THR A 107 6.97 -8.96 11.08
CA THR A 107 8.22 -9.57 10.59
C THR A 107 8.20 -11.11 10.59
N LEU A 108 7.10 -11.74 11.05
CA LEU A 108 7.01 -13.19 11.13
C LEU A 108 6.98 -13.83 9.74
N PRO A 109 7.66 -14.97 9.54
CA PRO A 109 7.64 -15.69 8.29
C PRO A 109 6.23 -16.19 7.97
N GLY A 110 5.83 -16.06 6.70
CA GLY A 110 4.52 -16.53 6.23
C GLY A 110 3.36 -15.53 6.40
N ILE A 111 3.58 -14.42 7.10
CA ILE A 111 2.68 -13.26 7.08
C ILE A 111 2.85 -12.52 5.75
N SER A 112 1.75 -12.14 5.10
CA SER A 112 1.83 -11.40 3.84
C SER A 112 2.23 -9.94 4.08
N PHE A 113 2.74 -9.26 3.07
CA PHE A 113 2.78 -7.80 3.13
C PHE A 113 1.35 -7.23 3.13
N PRO A 114 1.11 -6.08 3.80
CA PRO A 114 -0.14 -5.34 3.66
C PRO A 114 -0.43 -5.05 2.19
N PRO A 115 -1.72 -5.06 1.78
CA PRO A 115 -2.09 -4.59 0.46
C PRO A 115 -1.82 -3.09 0.34
N PRO A 116 -1.55 -2.58 -0.89
CA PRO A 116 -1.32 -1.17 -1.12
C PRO A 116 -2.44 -0.27 -0.57
N ILE A 117 -2.07 0.92 -0.10
CA ILE A 117 -3.00 1.95 0.34
C ILE A 117 -3.83 2.41 -0.87
N VAL A 118 -5.14 2.17 -0.81
CA VAL A 118 -6.09 2.61 -1.83
C VAL A 118 -6.78 3.89 -1.36
N SER A 119 -6.20 5.03 -1.70
CA SER A 119 -6.76 6.36 -1.43
C SER A 119 -6.63 7.27 -2.65
N HIS A 120 -7.38 8.37 -2.67
CA HIS A 120 -7.27 9.35 -3.75
C HIS A 120 -5.85 9.93 -3.85
N GLN A 121 -5.25 10.27 -2.72
CA GLN A 121 -3.87 10.79 -2.64
C GLN A 121 -2.85 9.74 -3.12
N ALA A 122 -3.00 8.49 -2.70
CA ALA A 122 -2.13 7.40 -3.13
C ALA A 122 -2.23 7.15 -4.64
N ALA A 123 -3.44 7.21 -5.21
CA ALA A 123 -3.64 7.07 -6.65
C ALA A 123 -2.98 8.21 -7.45
N LEU A 124 -3.08 9.45 -6.97
CA LEU A 124 -2.43 10.60 -7.60
C LEU A 124 -0.90 10.50 -7.52
N ALA A 125 -0.36 10.13 -6.35
CA ALA A 125 1.07 9.94 -6.16
C ALA A 125 1.61 8.84 -7.09
N TYR A 126 0.95 7.68 -7.13
CA TYR A 126 1.28 6.61 -8.05
C TYR A 126 1.25 7.08 -9.50
N PHE A 127 0.16 7.73 -9.94
CA PHE A 127 0.02 8.21 -11.31
C PHE A 127 1.15 9.17 -11.72
N ALA A 128 1.56 10.06 -10.81
CA ALA A 128 2.61 11.04 -11.06
C ALA A 128 4.01 10.42 -11.14
N ARG A 129 4.30 9.35 -10.37
CA ARG A 129 5.66 8.82 -10.19
C ARG A 129 5.89 7.41 -10.71
N ALA A 130 4.84 6.71 -11.14
CA ALA A 130 4.95 5.34 -11.63
C ALA A 130 5.81 5.33 -12.91
N PRO A 131 6.93 4.60 -12.91
CA PRO A 131 7.74 4.47 -14.11
C PRO A 131 7.03 3.63 -15.17
N VAL A 132 7.31 3.92 -16.43
CA VAL A 132 6.97 3.08 -17.59
C VAL A 132 8.24 2.62 -18.29
N GLY A 133 8.26 1.37 -18.74
CA GLY A 133 9.40 0.77 -19.45
C GLY A 133 10.32 -0.12 -18.61
N LEU A 134 11.08 -0.98 -19.28
CA LEU A 134 11.96 -1.98 -18.66
C LEU A 134 13.32 -1.40 -18.22
N SER A 135 13.72 -0.24 -18.75
CA SER A 135 15.04 0.37 -18.56
C SER A 135 15.15 1.32 -17.35
N THR A 136 14.05 1.57 -16.63
CA THR A 136 14.03 2.46 -15.46
C THR A 136 14.72 1.86 -14.22
N TRP A 137 15.20 0.62 -14.31
CA TRP A 137 15.99 -0.03 -13.25
C TRP A 137 17.49 -0.04 -13.54
N ASN A 138 18.04 1.03 -14.13
CA ASN A 138 19.48 1.26 -14.08
C ASN A 138 19.89 1.88 -12.73
N ASN A 139 21.16 1.70 -12.36
CA ASN A 139 21.76 1.91 -11.03
C ASN A 139 21.48 3.25 -10.32
N SER A 140 20.86 4.24 -10.98
CA SER A 140 20.54 5.56 -10.44
C SER A 140 19.13 5.69 -9.83
N ARG A 141 18.23 4.70 -9.95
CA ARG A 141 16.87 4.65 -9.33
C ARG A 141 15.95 5.88 -9.57
N VAL A 142 16.28 6.76 -10.50
CA VAL A 142 15.41 7.88 -10.92
C VAL A 142 14.98 7.62 -12.36
N PRO A 143 13.69 7.39 -12.63
CA PRO A 143 13.18 7.34 -13.99
C PRO A 143 13.47 8.69 -14.68
N GLU A 144 13.93 8.68 -15.92
CA GLU A 144 13.91 9.90 -16.74
C GLU A 144 12.47 10.43 -16.81
N ASP A 145 12.27 11.75 -16.71
CA ASP A 145 10.92 12.34 -16.63
C ASP A 145 9.99 11.84 -17.75
N ASP A 146 10.52 11.62 -18.96
CA ASP A 146 9.75 11.09 -20.09
C ASP A 146 9.19 9.66 -19.91
N ASN A 147 9.72 8.91 -18.96
CA ASN A 147 9.36 7.53 -18.63
C ASN A 147 8.43 7.43 -17.42
N LEU A 148 7.59 8.45 -17.20
CA LEU A 148 6.53 8.42 -16.19
C LEU A 148 5.16 8.13 -16.82
N LEU A 149 4.33 7.36 -16.11
CA LEU A 149 2.98 6.99 -16.53
C LEU A 149 2.13 8.22 -16.91
N VAL A 150 2.18 9.27 -16.09
CA VAL A 150 1.49 10.54 -16.35
C VAL A 150 1.88 11.12 -17.71
N ASN A 151 3.16 11.10 -18.06
CA ASN A 151 3.65 11.70 -19.29
C ASN A 151 3.24 10.87 -20.51
N LEU A 152 3.25 9.54 -20.41
CA LEU A 152 2.70 8.68 -21.46
C LEU A 152 1.21 8.94 -21.69
N VAL A 153 0.43 9.07 -20.61
CA VAL A 153 -1.01 9.34 -20.67
C VAL A 153 -1.29 10.70 -21.28
N VAL A 154 -0.56 11.74 -20.87
CA VAL A 154 -0.66 13.10 -21.45
C VAL A 154 -0.32 13.08 -22.94
N LYS A 155 0.71 12.35 -23.36
CA LYS A 155 1.06 12.19 -24.79
C LYS A 155 -0.08 11.54 -25.56
N GLY A 156 -0.60 10.41 -25.10
CA GLY A 156 -1.72 9.72 -25.76
C GLY A 156 -2.98 10.57 -25.87
N LEU A 157 -3.34 11.31 -24.80
CA LEU A 157 -4.47 12.24 -24.82
C LEU A 157 -4.23 13.43 -25.77
N THR A 158 -3.00 13.90 -25.87
CA THR A 158 -2.62 14.97 -26.82
C THR A 158 -2.80 14.49 -28.27
N GLU A 159 -2.36 13.27 -28.57
CA GLU A 159 -2.54 12.65 -29.88
C GLU A 159 -4.02 12.40 -30.21
N LEU A 160 -4.80 11.94 -29.23
CA LEU A 160 -6.25 11.78 -29.39
C LEU A 160 -6.94 13.10 -29.75
N CYS A 161 -6.54 14.20 -29.09
CA CYS A 161 -7.04 15.54 -29.40
C CYS A 161 -6.64 16.05 -30.79
N ARG A 162 -5.56 15.51 -31.36
CA ARG A 162 -5.13 15.82 -32.74
C ARG A 162 -5.95 15.05 -33.77
N GLU A 163 -6.11 13.75 -33.58
CA GLU A 163 -6.82 12.86 -34.51
C GLU A 163 -8.35 13.02 -34.45
N LYS A 164 -8.90 13.33 -33.27
CA LYS A 164 -10.34 13.55 -33.03
C LYS A 164 -11.27 12.45 -33.60
N PRO A 165 -10.98 11.16 -33.37
CA PRO A 165 -11.88 10.07 -33.75
C PRO A 165 -13.26 10.23 -33.09
N PRO A 166 -14.35 9.87 -33.78
CA PRO A 166 -15.70 10.10 -33.28
C PRO A 166 -16.14 9.08 -32.23
N GLY A 167 -16.83 9.55 -31.19
CA GLY A 167 -17.56 8.69 -30.24
C GLY A 167 -16.69 7.62 -29.56
N LEU A 168 -17.19 6.37 -29.51
CA LEU A 168 -16.49 5.26 -28.85
C LEU A 168 -15.20 4.83 -29.57
N GLU A 169 -15.01 5.22 -30.84
CA GLU A 169 -13.76 4.96 -31.55
C GLU A 169 -12.59 5.74 -30.94
N ALA A 170 -12.84 6.82 -30.20
CA ALA A 170 -11.82 7.52 -29.43
C ALA A 170 -11.15 6.63 -28.37
N VAL A 171 -11.94 5.79 -27.68
CA VAL A 171 -11.41 4.90 -26.65
C VAL A 171 -10.60 3.77 -27.29
N LYS A 172 -11.08 3.19 -28.39
CA LYS A 172 -10.36 2.14 -29.13
C LYS A 172 -9.05 2.67 -29.71
N TRP A 173 -9.12 3.84 -30.35
CA TRP A 173 -7.95 4.50 -30.92
C TRP A 173 -6.90 4.78 -29.85
N LEU A 174 -7.31 5.35 -28.71
CA LEU A 174 -6.39 5.65 -27.60
C LEU A 174 -5.81 4.36 -26.98
N GLY A 175 -6.62 3.31 -26.85
CA GLY A 175 -6.17 2.01 -26.38
C GLY A 175 -5.10 1.41 -27.29
N ASN A 176 -5.32 1.41 -28.60
CA ASN A 176 -4.35 0.95 -29.58
C ASN A 176 -3.08 1.81 -29.55
N TRP A 177 -3.23 3.13 -29.45
CA TRP A 177 -2.10 4.05 -29.33
C TRP A 177 -1.22 3.69 -28.12
N PHE A 178 -1.83 3.41 -26.95
CA PHE A 178 -1.07 2.99 -25.76
C PHE A 178 -0.40 1.63 -25.93
N LEU A 179 -1.00 0.68 -26.66
CA LEU A 179 -0.37 -0.60 -26.96
C LEU A 179 0.86 -0.39 -27.86
N ASP A 180 0.74 0.41 -28.91
CA ASP A 180 1.81 0.68 -29.89
C ASP A 180 2.97 1.49 -29.28
N HIS A 181 2.67 2.30 -28.26
CA HIS A 181 3.63 3.19 -27.58
C HIS A 181 3.96 2.73 -26.15
N ASN A 182 3.67 1.47 -25.80
CA ASN A 182 3.97 0.92 -24.48
C ASN A 182 5.48 0.72 -24.30
N PRO A 183 6.17 1.51 -23.45
CA PRO A 183 7.61 1.39 -23.28
C PRO A 183 8.04 0.06 -22.62
N ALA A 184 7.10 -0.66 -22.01
CA ALA A 184 7.35 -1.93 -21.32
C ALA A 184 7.23 -3.17 -22.22
N GLN A 185 6.76 -3.02 -23.47
CA GLN A 185 6.67 -4.14 -24.41
C GLN A 185 7.69 -4.02 -25.54
N PRO A 186 8.45 -5.08 -25.86
CA PRO A 186 9.18 -5.12 -27.11
C PRO A 186 8.16 -5.08 -28.26
N LYS A 187 8.43 -4.26 -29.27
CA LYS A 187 7.63 -4.26 -30.50
C LYS A 187 7.82 -5.61 -31.17
N VAL A 188 6.77 -6.43 -31.17
CA VAL A 188 6.75 -7.69 -31.90
C VAL A 188 6.36 -7.34 -33.33
N GLU A 189 7.34 -7.17 -34.21
CA GLU A 189 7.09 -7.18 -35.65
C GLU A 189 6.76 -8.64 -36.03
N ALA A 190 5.55 -8.87 -36.54
CA ALA A 190 5.24 -10.14 -37.17
C ALA A 190 6.04 -10.18 -38.49
N GLU A 191 6.98 -11.12 -38.62
CA GLU A 191 7.61 -11.41 -39.91
C GLU A 191 6.50 -11.92 -40.86
N ASP A 192 6.27 -11.17 -41.95
CA ASP A 192 5.44 -11.59 -43.10
C ASP A 192 6.15 -12.67 -43.94
#